data_AF-A0A946GSH4-F1
#
_entry.id   AF-A0A946GSH4-F1
#
_cell.length_a   1.000
_cell.length_b   1.000
_cell.length_c   1.000
_cell.angle_alpha   90.00
_cell.angle_beta   90.00
_cell.angle_gamma   90.00
#
_symmetry.space_group_name_H-M   'P 1'
#
loop_
_entity.id
_entity.type
_entity.pdbx_description
1 polymer ?
#
loop_
_entity_poly.entity_id
_entity_poly.type
_entity_poly.pdbx_seq_one_letter_code
_entity_poly.pdbx_strand_id
1 'polypeptide(L)'
;MKDKLKVEESGAVGHSECNALLYGRFERDEHEEKLFEYAEQYHKECEAYDETVCTGEKGRDGVMPGNYWQLVAINKNALQVRKRILADAESNGEEK
;
A
#
# COMPACT_ATOMS: atom_id res chain seq x y z
N MET A 1 -48.72 -2.59 35.85
CA MET A 1 -48.07 -1.26 35.91
C MET A 1 -47.16 -1.26 37.12
N LYS A 2 -45.82 -1.26 37.02
CA LYS A 2 -44.94 -0.73 35.99
C LYS A 2 -43.69 -1.60 35.94
N ASP A 3 -43.38 -2.14 34.77
CA ASP A 3 -42.08 -2.73 34.47
C ASP A 3 -41.00 -1.67 34.66
N LYS A 4 -40.03 -1.97 35.53
CA LYS A 4 -38.85 -1.14 35.71
C LYS A 4 -37.93 -1.38 34.51
N LEU A 5 -37.98 -0.46 33.57
CA LEU A 5 -37.01 -0.32 32.49
C LEU A 5 -35.60 -0.24 33.13
N LYS A 6 -34.80 -1.29 32.96
CA LYS A 6 -33.36 -1.21 33.19
C LYS A 6 -32.79 -0.34 32.09
N VAL A 7 -32.39 0.87 32.45
CA VAL A 7 -31.52 1.69 31.62
C VAL A 7 -30.15 1.04 31.71
N GLU A 8 -29.74 0.36 30.64
CA GLU A 8 -28.35 -0.10 30.53
C GLU A 8 -27.46 1.13 30.41
N GLU A 9 -26.53 1.26 31.36
CA GLU A 9 -25.50 2.30 31.33
C GLU A 9 -24.70 2.12 30.05
N SER A 10 -24.76 3.14 29.18
CA SER A 10 -23.92 3.27 28.01
C SER A 10 -22.46 3.31 28.46
N GLY A 11 -21.80 2.15 28.38
CA GLY A 11 -20.36 2.04 28.58
C GLY A 11 -19.67 3.04 27.64
N ALA A 12 -18.73 3.81 28.19
CA ALA A 12 -17.96 4.77 27.43
C ALA A 12 -17.20 4.02 26.32
N VAL A 13 -17.76 4.08 25.11
CA VAL A 13 -17.18 3.53 23.89
C VAL A 13 -15.82 4.18 23.74
N GLY A 14 -14.75 3.39 23.82
CA GLY A 14 -13.39 3.92 23.73
C GLY A 14 -13.23 4.69 22.43
N HIS A 15 -12.36 5.70 22.40
CA HIS A 15 -12.11 6.51 21.18
C HIS A 15 -11.86 5.64 19.93
N SER A 16 -11.28 4.44 20.12
CA SER A 16 -11.07 3.41 19.10
C SER A 16 -12.36 2.81 18.54
N GLU A 17 -13.38 2.54 19.35
CA GLU A 17 -14.66 1.95 18.91
C GLU A 17 -15.55 3.00 18.21
N CYS A 18 -15.57 4.25 18.69
CA CYS A 18 -16.25 5.35 17.99
C CYS A 18 -15.64 5.60 16.60
N ASN A 19 -14.31 5.51 16.48
CA ASN A 19 -13.62 5.64 15.20
C ASN A 19 -13.96 4.50 14.23
N ALA A 20 -14.05 3.26 14.71
CA ALA A 20 -14.42 2.12 13.86
C ALA A 20 -15.85 2.26 13.30
N LEU A 21 -16.78 2.84 14.07
CA LEU A 21 -18.15 3.10 13.61
C LEU A 21 -18.24 4.25 12.59
N LEU A 22 -17.42 5.30 12.76
CA LEU A 22 -17.42 6.47 11.86
C LEU A 22 -16.62 6.26 10.57
N TYR A 23 -15.50 5.55 10.66
CA TYR A 23 -14.55 5.42 9.56
C TYR A 23 -14.42 4.00 9.02
N GLY A 24 -14.95 3.00 9.73
CA GLY A 24 -14.74 1.59 9.41
C GLY A 24 -13.48 1.02 10.04
N ARG A 25 -13.34 -0.30 9.93
CA ARG A 25 -12.16 -1.05 10.37
C ARG A 25 -11.35 -1.46 9.15
N PHE A 26 -10.20 -0.84 8.98
CA PHE A 26 -9.26 -1.16 7.90
C PHE A 26 -8.09 -1.95 8.50
N GLU A 27 -8.31 -3.25 8.67
CA GLU A 27 -7.25 -4.19 9.04
C GLU A 27 -6.91 -5.00 7.79
N ARG A 28 -5.61 -5.16 7.53
CA ARG A 28 -5.14 -5.98 6.41
C ARG A 28 -5.27 -7.45 6.76
N ASP A 29 -5.88 -8.21 5.87
CA ASP A 29 -5.85 -9.67 5.95
C ASP A 29 -4.53 -10.23 5.40
N GLU A 30 -4.33 -11.55 5.48
CA GLU A 30 -3.10 -12.20 5.02
C GLU A 30 -2.83 -11.96 3.52
N HIS A 31 -3.89 -11.86 2.71
CA HIS A 31 -3.77 -11.58 1.29
C HIS A 31 -3.38 -10.13 1.03
N GLU A 32 -3.98 -9.17 1.74
CA GLU A 32 -3.62 -7.76 1.65
C GLU A 32 -2.21 -7.48 2.15
N GLU A 33 -1.73 -8.19 3.19
CA GLU A 33 -0.33 -8.11 3.62
C GLU A 33 0.61 -8.60 2.53
N LYS A 34 0.29 -9.68 1.84
CA LYS A 34 1.11 -10.14 0.71
C LYS A 34 1.10 -9.19 -0.48
N LEU A 35 -0.06 -8.64 -0.84
CA LEU A 35 -0.13 -7.59 -1.86
C LEU A 35 0.71 -6.37 -1.48
N PHE A 36 0.75 -6.03 -0.19
CA PHE A 36 1.61 -4.96 0.32
C PHE A 36 3.10 -5.31 0.20
N GLU A 37 3.51 -6.54 0.53
CA GLU A 37 4.90 -7.01 0.34
C GLU A 37 5.35 -6.87 -1.13
N TYR A 38 4.52 -7.28 -2.09
CA TYR A 38 4.81 -7.12 -3.52
C TYR A 38 4.87 -5.65 -3.96
N ALA A 39 4.00 -4.80 -3.42
CA ALA A 39 4.03 -3.36 -3.69
C ALA A 39 5.31 -2.70 -3.14
N GLU A 40 5.75 -3.11 -1.96
CA GLU A 40 7.00 -2.65 -1.35
C GLU A 40 8.21 -3.09 -2.18
N GLN A 41 8.22 -4.36 -2.62
CA GLN A 41 9.25 -4.88 -3.51
C GLN A 41 9.30 -4.08 -4.82
N TYR A 42 8.14 -3.85 -5.45
CA TYR A 42 8.03 -3.06 -6.67
C TYR A 42 8.66 -1.66 -6.49
N HIS A 43 8.27 -0.96 -5.41
CA HIS A 43 8.74 0.39 -5.15
C HIS A 43 10.26 0.42 -4.94
N LYS A 44 10.79 -0.48 -4.10
CA LYS A 44 12.21 -0.55 -3.79
C LYS A 44 13.07 -0.84 -5.01
N GLU A 45 12.63 -1.77 -5.86
CA GLU A 45 13.38 -2.12 -7.07
C GLU A 45 13.34 -1.01 -8.13
N CYS A 46 12.23 -0.29 -8.24
CA CYS A 46 12.14 0.88 -9.12
C CYS A 46 13.04 2.01 -8.62
N GLU A 47 12.94 2.40 -7.34
CA GLU A 47 13.79 3.44 -6.76
C GLU A 47 15.28 3.13 -6.92
N ALA A 48 15.69 1.89 -6.64
CA ALA A 48 17.09 1.49 -6.79
C ALA A 48 17.60 1.66 -8.23
N TYR A 49 16.77 1.37 -9.24
CA TYR A 49 17.12 1.60 -10.63
C TYR A 49 17.14 3.09 -10.97
N ASP A 50 16.13 3.84 -10.52
CA ASP A 50 15.99 5.27 -10.78
C ASP A 50 17.19 6.04 -10.22
N GLU A 51 17.70 5.69 -9.04
CA GLU A 51 18.93 6.28 -8.47
C GLU A 51 20.19 6.07 -9.33
N THR A 52 20.22 5.02 -10.15
CA THR A 52 21.36 4.74 -11.05
C THR A 52 21.25 5.45 -12.40
N VAL A 53 20.04 5.79 -12.83
CA VAL A 53 19.75 6.30 -14.17
C VAL A 53 19.45 7.79 -14.17
N CYS A 54 18.68 8.25 -13.19
CA CYS A 54 18.22 9.62 -13.09
C CYS A 54 19.32 10.52 -12.56
N THR A 55 19.45 11.71 -13.18
CA THR A 55 20.45 12.71 -12.80
C THR A 55 19.82 14.06 -12.43
N GLY A 56 18.50 14.11 -12.29
CA GLY A 56 17.79 15.29 -11.83
C GLY A 56 17.89 15.45 -10.31
N GLU A 57 17.20 16.46 -9.80
CA GLU A 57 17.18 16.74 -8.38
C GLU A 57 16.49 15.60 -7.60
N LYS A 58 17.05 15.28 -6.42
CA LYS A 58 16.42 14.36 -5.48
C LYS A 58 15.40 15.13 -4.64
N GLY A 59 14.13 14.80 -4.82
CA GLY A 59 13.02 15.36 -4.04
C GLY A 59 12.77 14.56 -2.76
N ARG A 60 11.61 14.81 -2.14
CA ARG A 60 11.13 14.03 -0.99
C ARG A 60 10.86 12.56 -1.35
N ASP A 61 10.40 12.33 -2.58
CA ASP A 61 9.82 11.06 -3.03
C ASP A 61 10.68 10.33 -4.09
N GLY A 62 11.97 10.69 -4.19
CA GLY A 62 12.91 10.02 -5.10
C GLY A 62 13.72 10.96 -6.00
N VAL A 63 14.57 10.38 -6.85
CA VAL A 63 15.41 11.10 -7.82
C VAL A 63 14.63 11.33 -9.12
N MET A 64 14.55 12.58 -9.57
CA MET A 64 13.82 12.92 -10.80
C MET A 64 14.65 12.66 -12.06
N PRO A 65 14.03 12.26 -13.18
CA PRO A 65 14.72 12.18 -14.46
C PRO A 65 15.15 13.59 -14.92
N GLY A 66 16.42 13.75 -15.26
CA GLY A 66 16.99 14.98 -15.81
C GLY A 66 16.75 15.16 -17.32
N ASN A 67 16.29 14.11 -18.02
CA ASN A 67 15.92 14.19 -19.43
C ASN A 67 14.88 13.13 -19.84
N TYR A 68 14.36 13.29 -21.06
CA TYR A 68 13.35 12.39 -21.65
C TYR A 68 13.79 10.93 -21.76
N TRP A 69 15.07 10.67 -22.04
CA TRP A 69 15.57 9.29 -22.20
C TRP A 69 15.61 8.54 -20.87
N GLN A 70 15.98 9.23 -19.79
CA GLN A 70 15.90 8.70 -18.42
C GLN A 70 14.45 8.40 -18.06
N LEU A 71 13.51 9.30 -18.36
CA LEU A 71 12.08 9.07 -18.16
C LEU A 71 11.58 7.82 -18.90
N VAL A 72 12.01 7.61 -20.15
CA VAL A 72 11.68 6.41 -20.92
C VAL A 72 12.29 5.16 -20.29
N ALA A 73 13.53 5.24 -19.79
CA ALA A 73 14.23 4.11 -19.19
C ALA A 73 13.57 3.65 -17.88
N ILE A 74 13.25 4.57 -16.97
CA ILE A 74 12.60 4.24 -15.70
C ILE A 74 11.21 3.65 -15.91
N ASN A 75 10.43 4.18 -16.86
CA ASN A 75 9.11 3.63 -17.19
C ASN A 75 9.19 2.21 -17.76
N LYS A 76 10.20 1.94 -18.60
CA LYS A 76 10.45 0.58 -19.12
C LYS A 76 10.82 -0.39 -17.99
N ASN A 77 11.69 0.04 -17.07
CA ASN A 77 12.07 -0.76 -15.91
C ASN A 77 10.85 -1.07 -15.03
N ALA A 78 10.05 -0.05 -14.68
CA ALA A 78 8.84 -0.21 -13.89
C ALA A 78 7.87 -1.26 -14.48
N LEU A 79 7.65 -1.23 -15.79
CA LEU A 79 6.81 -2.22 -16.47
C LEU A 79 7.40 -3.64 -16.38
N GLN A 80 8.71 -3.78 -16.51
CA GLN A 80 9.39 -5.08 -16.42
C GLN A 80 9.34 -5.64 -15.00
N VAL A 81 9.63 -4.81 -14.00
CA VAL A 81 9.55 -5.16 -12.57
C VAL A 81 8.14 -5.61 -12.21
N ARG A 82 7.12 -4.80 -12.56
CA ARG A 82 5.72 -5.16 -12.33
C ARG A 82 5.35 -6.48 -12.98
N LYS A 83 5.75 -6.69 -14.25
CA LYS A 83 5.45 -7.93 -14.97
C LYS A 83 6.06 -9.15 -14.27
N ARG A 84 7.30 -9.04 -13.79
CA ARG A 84 7.98 -10.10 -13.05
C ARG A 84 7.25 -10.40 -11.73
N ILE A 85 7.00 -9.39 -10.92
CA ILE A 85 6.35 -9.55 -9.61
C ILE A 85 4.97 -10.20 -9.76
N LEU A 86 4.19 -9.81 -10.76
CA LEU A 86 2.90 -10.46 -11.02
C LEU A 86 3.04 -11.92 -11.42
N ALA A 87 4.02 -12.26 -12.27
CA ALA A 87 4.27 -13.65 -12.64
C ALA A 87 4.73 -14.50 -11.44
N ASP A 88 5.52 -13.90 -10.54
CA ASP A 88 5.94 -14.55 -9.29
C ASP A 88 4.74 -14.75 -8.34
N ALA A 89 3.86 -13.75 -8.21
CA ALA A 89 2.63 -13.84 -7.40
C ALA A 89 1.67 -14.92 -7.95
N GLU A 90 1.45 -14.96 -9.27
CA GLU A 90 0.67 -16.01 -9.93
C GLU A 90 1.27 -17.41 -9.65
N SER A 91 2.59 -17.53 -9.74
CA SER A 91 3.29 -18.80 -9.46
C SER A 91 3.18 -19.26 -8.01
N ASN A 92 3.02 -18.31 -7.08
CA ASN A 92 2.86 -18.58 -5.65
C ASN A 92 1.39 -18.82 -5.25
N GLY A 93 0.45 -18.77 -6.20
CA GLY A 93 -0.97 -18.99 -5.94
C GLY A 93 -1.69 -17.78 -5.34
N GLU A 94 -1.12 -16.58 -5.48
CA GLU A 94 -1.69 -15.33 -5.00
C GLU A 94 -2.57 -14.65 -6.05
N GLU A 95 -3.47 -15.44 -6.65
CA GLU A 95 -4.49 -14.94 -7.57
C GLU A 95 -5.66 -14.26 -6.82
N LYS A 96 -6.34 -13.36 -7.53
CA LYS A 96 -7.45 -12.52 -7.05
C LYS A 96 -8.69 -13.29 -6.59
#